data_AF-A0A7C6TL84-F1
#
_entry.id   AF-A0A7C6TL84-F1
#
_cell.length_a   1.000
_cell.length_b   1.000
_cell.length_c   1.000
_cell.angle_alpha   90.00
_cell.angle_beta   90.00
_cell.angle_gamma   90.00
#
_symmetry.space_group_name_H-M   'P 1'
#
loop_
_entity.id
_entity.type
_entity.pdbx_description
1 polymer ?
#
loop_
_entity_poly.entity_id
_entity_poly.type
_entity_poly.pdbx_seq_one_letter_code
_entity_poly.pdbx_strand_id
1 'polypeptide(L)'
;MSVLDAEQLEVSPIVICGRPQPPTTDDDLVGAFDLDTLSAEYAAFGDRWQVFDSDAMAPVEALVARVKLQCEWLGLTRLDPQLPAVLLPQDWPGTMQAQLFGELNQRLGEREAPVLDDFFAGTLE
;
A
#
# COMPACT_ATOMS: atom_id res chain seq x y z
N MET A 1 1.97 -27.00 -45.21
CA MET A 1 2.40 -25.95 -46.15
C MET A 1 2.46 -24.66 -45.34
N SER A 2 3.67 -24.24 -44.95
CA SER A 2 3.89 -23.06 -44.09
C SER A 2 3.83 -21.80 -44.95
N VAL A 3 2.99 -20.83 -44.56
CA VAL A 3 2.82 -19.54 -45.24
C VAL A 3 3.70 -18.51 -44.54
N LEU A 4 5.02 -18.69 -44.60
CA LEU A 4 5.97 -17.67 -44.14
C LEU A 4 7.14 -17.64 -45.11
N ASP A 5 7.43 -16.44 -45.62
CA ASP A 5 8.43 -16.16 -46.64
C ASP A 5 9.83 -16.02 -46.01
N ALA A 6 10.90 -16.26 -46.79
CA ALA A 6 12.26 -16.38 -46.27
C ALA A 6 12.83 -15.10 -45.63
N GLU A 7 12.22 -13.92 -45.86
CA GLU A 7 12.61 -12.64 -45.24
C GLU A 7 12.20 -12.51 -43.76
N GLN A 8 11.32 -13.37 -43.23
CA GLN A 8 10.92 -13.32 -41.82
C GLN A 8 11.89 -14.05 -40.88
N LEU A 9 12.98 -14.62 -41.41
CA LEU A 9 14.00 -15.35 -40.64
C LEU A 9 14.94 -14.45 -39.80
N GLU A 10 14.91 -13.13 -39.97
CA GLU A 10 15.70 -12.19 -39.15
C GLU A 10 15.02 -11.76 -37.85
N VAL A 11 13.74 -12.08 -37.66
CA VAL A 11 13.03 -11.81 -36.41
C VAL A 11 12.74 -13.14 -35.74
N SER A 12 13.38 -13.42 -34.61
CA SER A 12 12.99 -14.54 -33.74
C SER A 12 11.64 -14.21 -33.11
N PRO A 13 10.52 -14.82 -33.54
CA PRO A 13 9.23 -14.47 -32.98
C PRO A 13 9.12 -15.05 -31.58
N ILE A 14 8.74 -14.22 -30.61
CA ILE A 14 8.32 -14.72 -29.30
C ILE A 14 6.91 -15.27 -29.49
N VAL A 15 6.78 -16.60 -29.53
CA VAL A 15 5.49 -17.28 -29.56
C VAL A 15 5.03 -17.53 -28.13
N ILE A 16 3.96 -16.88 -27.71
CA ILE A 16 3.29 -17.16 -26.44
C ILE A 16 2.19 -18.19 -26.69
N CYS A 17 2.38 -19.40 -26.17
CA CYS A 17 1.37 -20.45 -26.19
C CYS A 17 0.67 -20.49 -24.83
N GLY A 18 -0.67 -20.46 -24.82
CA GLY A 18 -1.49 -20.63 -23.62
C GLY A 18 -2.61 -21.64 -23.85
N ARG A 19 -3.16 -22.19 -22.76
CA ARG A 19 -4.42 -22.97 -22.79
C ARG A 19 -5.51 -22.17 -22.12
N PRO A 20 -6.72 -22.04 -22.71
CA PRO A 20 -7.84 -21.39 -22.04
C PRO A 20 -8.17 -22.14 -20.75
N GLN A 21 -8.32 -21.39 -19.66
CA GLN A 21 -8.80 -21.88 -18.37
C GLN A 21 -10.25 -21.43 -18.15
N PRO A 22 -10.99 -22.07 -17.24
CA PRO A 22 -12.25 -21.54 -16.74
C PRO A 22 -12.10 -20.10 -16.22
N PRO A 23 -13.19 -19.31 -16.17
CA PRO A 23 -13.17 -18.00 -15.53
C PRO A 23 -12.71 -18.09 -14.08
N THR A 24 -11.92 -17.12 -13.64
CA THR A 24 -11.55 -16.95 -12.24
C THR A 24 -12.80 -16.77 -11.39
N THR A 25 -12.91 -17.55 -10.31
CA THR A 25 -13.98 -17.45 -9.32
C THR A 25 -13.60 -16.53 -8.16
N ASP A 26 -14.59 -16.15 -7.35
CA ASP A 26 -14.34 -15.37 -6.13
C ASP A 26 -13.42 -16.13 -5.15
N ASP A 27 -13.59 -17.45 -5.03
CA ASP A 27 -12.72 -18.31 -4.21
C ASP A 27 -11.27 -18.32 -4.74
N ASP A 28 -11.10 -18.32 -6.07
CA ASP A 28 -9.76 -18.23 -6.68
C ASP A 28 -9.11 -16.86 -6.40
N LEU A 29 -9.89 -15.77 -6.41
CA LEU A 29 -9.40 -14.43 -6.09
C LEU A 29 -8.99 -14.33 -4.62
N VAL A 30 -9.83 -14.81 -3.70
CA VAL A 30 -9.54 -14.78 -2.27
C VAL A 30 -8.35 -15.68 -1.96
N GLY A 31 -8.30 -16.89 -2.51
CA GLY A 31 -7.23 -17.86 -2.28
C GLY A 31 -5.87 -17.48 -2.88
N ALA A 32 -5.81 -16.44 -3.73
CA ALA A 32 -4.56 -15.93 -4.28
C ALA A 32 -3.77 -15.07 -3.27
N PHE A 33 -4.36 -14.68 -2.14
CA PHE A 33 -3.78 -13.77 -1.16
C PHE A 33 -3.81 -14.36 0.26
N ASP A 34 -2.78 -14.05 1.04
CA ASP A 34 -2.75 -14.37 2.48
C ASP A 34 -3.43 -13.26 3.28
N LEU A 35 -4.77 -13.29 3.28
CA LEU A 35 -5.58 -12.28 3.98
C LEU A 35 -5.44 -12.36 5.50
N ASP A 36 -5.12 -13.53 6.06
CA ASP A 36 -4.94 -13.70 7.50
C ASP A 36 -3.67 -12.98 7.97
N THR A 37 -2.56 -13.17 7.26
CA THR A 37 -1.32 -12.45 7.55
C THR A 37 -1.51 -10.94 7.38
N LEU A 38 -2.13 -10.50 6.28
CA LEU A 38 -2.37 -9.07 6.04
C LEU A 38 -3.30 -8.45 7.11
N SER A 39 -4.33 -9.18 7.55
CA SER A 39 -5.20 -8.75 8.65
C SER A 39 -4.41 -8.56 9.95
N ALA A 40 -3.51 -9.49 10.29
CA ALA A 40 -2.65 -9.38 11.46
C ALA A 40 -1.68 -8.19 11.37
N GLU A 41 -1.13 -7.91 10.19
CA GLU A 41 -0.25 -6.75 9.97
C GLU A 41 -1.00 -5.42 10.12
N TYR A 42 -2.23 -5.33 9.58
CA TYR A 42 -3.11 -4.18 9.83
C TYR A 42 -3.43 -4.02 11.32
N ALA A 43 -3.76 -5.09 12.03
CA ALA A 43 -4.02 -5.02 13.46
C ALA A 43 -2.79 -4.50 14.25
N ALA A 44 -1.60 -5.00 13.92
CA ALA A 44 -0.35 -4.57 14.54
C ALA A 44 -0.03 -3.08 14.25
N PHE A 45 -0.37 -2.58 13.07
CA PHE A 45 -0.30 -1.15 12.77
C PHE A 45 -1.25 -0.35 13.67
N GLY A 46 -2.51 -0.79 13.79
CA GLY A 46 -3.49 -0.16 14.67
C GLY A 46 -3.01 -0.10 16.13
N ASP A 47 -2.52 -1.22 16.66
CA ASP A 47 -2.01 -1.30 18.03
C ASP A 47 -0.88 -0.31 18.32
N ARG A 48 0.02 -0.12 17.35
CA ARG A 48 1.15 0.81 17.48
C ARG A 48 0.70 2.26 17.45
N TRP A 49 -0.20 2.61 16.53
CA TRP A 49 -0.52 4.00 16.21
C TRP A 49 -1.73 4.54 16.98
N GLN A 50 -2.62 3.70 17.48
CA GLN A 50 -3.79 4.13 18.26
C GLN A 50 -3.39 4.80 19.60
N VAL A 51 -2.29 4.36 20.20
CA VAL A 51 -1.79 4.89 21.49
C VAL A 51 -0.76 6.01 21.30
N PHE A 52 -0.50 6.40 20.05
CA PHE A 52 0.52 7.39 19.72
C PHE A 52 0.03 8.80 20.05
N ASP A 53 0.72 9.50 20.95
CA ASP A 53 0.43 10.90 21.28
C ASP A 53 1.08 11.84 20.25
N SER A 54 0.24 12.46 19.42
CA SER A 54 0.65 13.42 18.40
C SER A 54 0.42 14.89 18.82
N ASP A 55 -0.17 15.16 19.99
CA ASP A 55 -0.63 16.51 20.33
C ASP A 55 0.48 17.42 20.88
N ALA A 56 1.53 16.85 21.46
CA ALA A 56 2.59 17.61 22.13
C ALA A 56 3.98 17.51 21.46
N MET A 57 4.05 17.01 20.22
CA MET A 57 5.33 16.81 19.53
C MET A 57 5.94 18.10 19.01
N ALA A 58 7.27 18.22 19.10
CA ALA A 58 7.99 19.29 18.43
C ALA A 58 7.92 19.11 16.89
N PRO A 59 8.02 20.18 16.08
CA PRO A 59 7.85 20.08 14.62
C PRO A 59 8.76 19.05 13.93
N VAL A 60 10.04 18.99 14.31
CA VAL A 60 11.00 17.99 13.77
C VAL A 60 10.60 16.56 14.16
N GLU A 61 10.13 16.36 15.39
CA GLU A 61 9.70 15.04 15.85
C GLU A 61 8.43 14.59 15.13
N ALA A 62 7.51 15.53 14.88
CA ALA A 62 6.30 15.29 14.10
C ALA A 62 6.64 14.86 12.66
N LEU A 63 7.63 15.52 12.03
CA LEU A 63 8.13 15.12 10.71
C LEU A 63 8.67 13.68 10.70
N VAL A 64 9.51 13.35 11.67
CA VAL A 64 10.08 12.00 11.80
C VAL A 64 8.97 10.97 12.02
N ALA A 65 7.98 11.27 12.86
CA ALA A 65 6.83 10.40 13.09
C ALA A 65 5.99 10.22 11.82
N ARG A 66 5.73 11.28 11.07
CA ARG A 66 4.92 11.22 9.84
C ARG A 66 5.58 10.39 8.77
N VAL A 67 6.90 10.51 8.59
CA VAL A 67 7.66 9.67 7.66
C VAL A 67 7.55 8.19 8.05
N LYS A 68 7.70 7.87 9.35
CA LYS A 68 7.53 6.49 9.84
C LYS A 68 6.12 5.95 9.59
N LEU A 69 5.10 6.75 9.91
CA LEU A 69 3.69 6.42 9.67
C LEU A 69 3.45 6.10 8.19
N GLN A 70 3.95 6.95 7.29
CA GLN A 70 3.81 6.75 5.84
C GLN A 70 4.55 5.50 5.35
N CYS A 71 5.78 5.27 5.82
CA CYS A 71 6.55 4.10 5.44
C CYS A 71 5.85 2.79 5.84
N GLU A 72 5.32 2.71 7.07
CA GLU A 72 4.58 1.55 7.54
C GLU A 72 3.27 1.37 6.74
N TRP A 73 2.50 2.45 6.55
CA TRP A 73 1.25 2.40 5.79
C TRP A 73 1.46 1.93 4.34
N LEU A 74 2.49 2.44 3.67
CA LEU A 74 2.84 2.03 2.31
C LEU A 74 3.27 0.56 2.22
N GLY A 75 3.82 -0.01 3.30
CA GLY A 75 4.12 -1.44 3.37
C GLY A 75 2.84 -2.28 3.24
N LEU A 76 1.82 -1.93 4.02
CA LEU A 76 0.54 -2.63 4.04
C LEU A 76 -0.22 -2.47 2.72
N THR A 77 -0.41 -1.23 2.25
CA THR A 77 -1.26 -0.97 1.08
C THR A 77 -0.66 -1.46 -0.24
N ARG A 78 0.65 -1.75 -0.27
CA ARG A 78 1.29 -2.38 -1.44
C ARG A 78 1.05 -3.88 -1.52
N LEU A 79 0.81 -4.52 -0.38
CA LEU A 79 0.46 -5.93 -0.28
C LEU A 79 -1.06 -6.15 -0.33
N ASP A 80 -1.85 -5.10 -0.05
CA ASP A 80 -3.31 -5.17 -0.08
C ASP A 80 -3.84 -5.43 -1.51
N PRO A 81 -4.61 -6.53 -1.72
CA PRO A 81 -5.16 -6.88 -3.02
C PRO A 81 -6.33 -6.02 -3.48
N GLN A 82 -6.85 -5.13 -2.63
CA GLN A 82 -8.01 -4.27 -2.88
C GLN A 82 -9.23 -5.05 -3.38
N LEU A 83 -9.46 -6.22 -2.77
CA LEU A 83 -10.63 -7.04 -3.09
C LEU A 83 -11.93 -6.26 -2.83
N PRO A 84 -13.00 -6.53 -3.60
CA PRO A 84 -14.34 -6.06 -3.25
C PRO A 84 -14.68 -6.42 -1.80
N ALA A 85 -15.32 -5.50 -1.07
CA ALA A 85 -15.59 -5.68 0.36
C ALA A 85 -16.38 -6.96 0.71
N VAL A 86 -17.21 -7.44 -0.21
CA VAL A 86 -17.96 -8.71 -0.05
C VAL A 86 -17.07 -9.95 -0.01
N LEU A 87 -15.83 -9.86 -0.49
CA LEU A 87 -14.84 -10.94 -0.52
C LEU A 87 -13.83 -10.85 0.63
N LEU A 88 -13.89 -9.78 1.43
CA LEU A 88 -13.01 -9.62 2.59
C LEU A 88 -13.60 -10.34 3.81
N PRO A 89 -12.76 -10.75 4.78
CA PRO A 89 -13.22 -11.21 6.08
C PRO A 89 -14.15 -10.19 6.75
N GLN A 90 -15.14 -10.68 7.52
CA GLN A 90 -16.18 -9.84 8.13
C GLN A 90 -15.60 -8.70 9.00
N ASP A 91 -14.52 -8.95 9.73
CA ASP A 91 -13.87 -7.99 10.62
C ASP A 91 -12.57 -7.43 10.02
N TRP A 92 -12.54 -7.19 8.71
CA TRP A 92 -11.35 -6.71 8.02
C TRP A 92 -10.83 -5.38 8.61
N PRO A 93 -9.61 -5.36 9.20
CA PRO A 93 -9.12 -4.20 9.92
C PRO A 93 -8.70 -3.05 9.01
N GLY A 94 -8.43 -3.30 7.72
CA GLY A 94 -7.85 -2.31 6.80
C GLY A 94 -8.64 -1.01 6.71
N THR A 95 -9.98 -1.04 6.76
CA THR A 95 -10.81 0.16 6.73
C THR A 95 -10.62 1.02 7.99
N MET A 96 -10.62 0.40 9.17
CA MET A 96 -10.41 1.11 10.43
C MET A 96 -9.00 1.72 10.48
N GLN A 97 -7.99 0.98 10.01
CA GLN A 97 -6.61 1.48 10.00
C GLN A 97 -6.36 2.56 8.94
N ALA A 98 -7.07 2.54 7.82
CA ALA A 98 -7.03 3.63 6.85
C ALA A 98 -7.55 4.95 7.44
N GLN A 99 -8.60 4.89 8.28
CA GLN A 99 -9.12 6.06 8.99
C GLN A 99 -8.08 6.59 10.00
N LEU A 100 -7.54 5.70 10.84
CA LEU A 100 -6.48 6.06 11.80
C LEU A 100 -5.26 6.68 11.10
N PHE A 101 -4.80 6.09 10.00
CA PHE A 101 -3.73 6.66 9.19
C PHE A 101 -4.06 8.07 8.70
N GLY A 102 -5.26 8.26 8.14
CA GLY A 102 -5.69 9.56 7.63
C GLY A 102 -5.68 10.64 8.71
N GLU A 103 -6.25 10.34 9.87
CA GLU A 103 -6.32 11.26 11.01
C GLU A 103 -4.93 11.63 11.54
N LEU A 104 -4.06 10.63 11.77
CA LEU A 104 -2.71 10.87 12.26
C LEU A 104 -1.84 11.59 11.24
N ASN A 105 -1.93 11.22 9.95
CA ASN A 105 -1.16 11.85 8.89
C ASN A 105 -1.53 13.33 8.71
N GLN A 106 -2.81 13.69 8.90
CA GLN A 106 -3.25 15.07 8.92
C GLN A 106 -2.67 15.82 10.12
N ARG A 107 -2.87 15.30 11.35
CA ARG A 107 -2.40 15.95 12.59
C ARG A 107 -0.90 16.17 12.59
N LEU A 108 -0.13 15.15 12.20
CA LEU A 108 1.32 15.25 12.09
C LEU A 108 1.74 16.22 10.97
N GLY A 109 1.00 16.26 9.86
CA GLY A 109 1.21 17.23 8.77
C GLY A 109 1.06 18.69 9.21
N GLU A 110 0.06 18.98 10.05
CA GLU A 110 -0.13 20.32 10.62
C GLU A 110 1.02 20.70 11.57
N ARG A 111 1.55 19.72 12.31
CA ARG A 111 2.63 19.91 13.30
C ARG A 111 4.00 20.08 12.65
N GLU A 112 4.28 19.36 11.57
CA GLU A 112 5.58 19.45 10.86
C GLU A 112 5.69 20.68 9.95
N ALA A 113 4.57 21.33 9.61
CA ALA A 113 4.55 22.42 8.63
C ALA A 113 5.64 23.50 8.85
N PRO A 114 5.90 24.00 10.09
CA PRO A 114 6.93 25.01 10.30
C PRO A 114 8.34 24.54 9.92
N VAL A 115 8.71 23.29 10.21
CA VAL A 115 10.06 22.78 9.88
C VAL A 115 10.23 22.62 8.35
N LEU A 116 9.15 22.25 7.66
CA LEU A 116 9.18 22.18 6.19
C LEU A 116 9.29 23.56 5.57
N ASP A 117 8.56 24.56 6.09
CA ASP A 117 8.65 25.95 5.64
C ASP A 117 10.08 26.49 5.79
N ASP A 118 10.70 26.29 6.96
CA ASP A 118 12.08 26.70 7.22
C ASP A 118 13.08 25.98 6.31
N PHE A 119 12.89 24.67 6.07
CA PHE A 119 13.74 23.89 5.16
C PHE A 119 13.68 24.43 3.73
N PHE A 120 12.48 24.66 3.19
CA PHE A 120 12.32 25.17 1.82
C PHE A 120 12.73 26.64 1.67
N ALA A 121 12.63 27.44 2.74
CA ALA A 121 13.15 28.80 2.78
C ALA A 121 14.68 28.86 2.92
N GLY A 122 15.35 27.74 3.26
CA GLY A 122 16.78 27.69 3.54
C GLY A 122 17.17 28.36 4.86
N THR A 123 16.23 28.46 5.80
CA THR A 123 16.43 29.08 7.13
C THR A 123 16.53 28.06 8.25
N LEU A 124 16.39 26.76 7.95
CA LEU A 124 16.61 25.69 8.90
C LEU A 124 18.10 25.61 9.29
N GLU A 125 18.40 25.84 10.57
CA GLU A 125 19.76 25.77 11.15
C GLU A 125 20.27 24.34 11.37
#